data_AF-A0A6A0HAG9-F1
#
_entry.id   AF-A0A6A0HAG9-F1
#
_cell.length_a   1.000
_cell.length_b   1.000
_cell.length_c   1.000
_cell.angle_alpha   90.00
_cell.angle_beta   90.00
_cell.angle_gamma   90.00
#
_symmetry.space_group_name_H-M   'P 1'
#
loop_
_entity.id
_entity.type
_entity.pdbx_description
1 polymer ?
#
loop_
_entity_poly.entity_id
_entity_poly.type
_entity_poly.pdbx_seq_one_letter_code
_entity_poly.pdbx_strand_id
1 'polypeptide(L)'
;MVSSSHALQPEYGCNWTDITTEFFEASKELDLGELLHDELFGLFEAMSAIEMMDPKMDAGMMCNRGARVLTFDKAIKAGVLKLNNLSMEELVGIMDCIFGCLVTWLEGHSAAQTLLTCLYLHKPLTIEDRALRAFSVLTLKLVALINNIVNIAGVYEEEDFQPGLYGYGVCAEVPEARAAAAVREVEEELQRVVKSSRSRQGEAWEPLMQKQAW
;
A
#
# COMPACT_ATOMS: atom_id res chain seq x y z
N MET A 1 16.94 32.97 27.08
CA MET A 1 17.61 31.87 26.37
C MET A 1 16.88 30.60 26.75
N VAL A 2 16.56 29.77 25.76
CA VAL A 2 15.40 28.87 25.67
C VAL A 2 15.31 27.92 26.87
N SER A 3 14.37 28.21 27.77
CA SER A 3 13.93 27.32 28.83
C SER A 3 12.48 27.00 28.54
N SER A 4 12.27 25.88 27.87
CA SER A 4 10.96 25.28 27.64
C SER A 4 11.22 23.85 27.18
N SER A 5 11.42 22.97 28.16
CA SER A 5 11.21 21.54 28.01
C SER A 5 9.85 21.34 27.35
N HIS A 6 9.85 20.85 26.11
CA HIS A 6 8.64 20.26 25.53
C HIS A 6 8.38 18.96 26.28
N ALA A 7 7.86 19.08 27.51
CA ALA A 7 7.25 17.96 28.19
C ALA A 7 6.12 17.47 27.27
N LEU A 8 6.18 16.19 26.89
CA LEU A 8 5.10 15.49 26.19
C LEU A 8 3.81 15.77 26.96
N GLN A 9 2.91 16.57 26.39
CA GLN A 9 1.63 16.82 27.03
C GLN A 9 0.86 15.49 27.11
N PRO A 10 0.34 15.11 28.27
CA PRO A 10 -0.37 13.85 28.40
C PRO A 10 -1.68 13.93 27.61
N GLU A 11 -1.77 13.22 26.48
CA GLU A 11 -3.04 13.01 25.76
C GLU A 11 -4.00 12.12 26.57
N TYR A 12 -3.50 11.46 27.61
CA TYR A 12 -4.24 10.60 28.54
C TYR A 12 -3.77 10.96 29.95
N GLY A 13 -4.66 10.97 30.95
CA GLY A 13 -4.39 11.44 32.33
C GLY A 13 -3.36 10.64 33.16
N CYS A 14 -2.19 10.33 32.59
CA CYS A 14 -1.05 9.73 33.26
C CYS A 14 -0.06 10.82 33.72
N ASN A 15 0.43 10.66 34.95
CA ASN A 15 1.49 11.49 35.51
C ASN A 15 2.85 10.87 35.14
N TRP A 16 3.53 11.42 34.15
CA TRP A 16 4.85 10.98 33.73
C TRP A 16 5.93 11.55 34.64
N THR A 17 6.85 10.71 35.11
CA THR A 17 8.06 11.11 35.83
C THR A 17 9.26 10.86 34.92
N ASP A 18 10.10 11.88 34.73
CA ASP A 18 11.37 11.73 34.02
C ASP A 18 12.36 10.96 34.89
N ILE A 19 12.94 9.89 34.33
CA ILE A 19 13.93 9.01 34.99
C ILE A 19 15.25 8.96 34.21
N THR A 20 15.46 9.88 33.27
CA THR A 20 16.60 9.84 32.35
C THR A 20 17.93 9.84 33.10
N THR A 21 18.06 10.71 34.10
CA THR A 21 19.28 10.84 34.91
C THR A 21 19.59 9.58 35.71
N GLU A 22 18.58 9.06 36.41
CA GLU A 22 18.67 7.88 37.26
C GLU A 22 19.02 6.64 36.42
N PHE A 23 18.44 6.52 35.22
CA PHE A 23 18.71 5.42 34.31
C PHE A 23 20.18 5.40 33.83
N PHE A 24 20.71 6.55 33.39
CA PHE A 24 22.11 6.65 32.95
C PHE A 24 23.13 6.56 34.09
N GLU A 25 22.73 6.84 35.33
CA GLU A 25 23.57 6.58 36.49
C GLU A 25 23.65 5.09 36.80
N ALA A 26 22.52 4.39 36.83
CA ALA A 26 22.47 2.94 37.05
C ALA A 26 23.17 2.15 35.93
N SER A 27 23.08 2.60 34.67
CA SER A 27 23.71 1.90 33.55
C SER A 27 25.25 1.88 33.61
N LYS A 28 25.88 2.74 34.43
CA LYS A 28 27.35 2.77 34.61
C LYS A 28 27.87 1.61 35.46
N GLU A 29 26.98 0.90 36.15
CA GLU A 29 27.34 -0.29 36.95
C GLU A 29 27.60 -1.52 36.07
N LEU A 30 27.21 -1.48 34.79
CA LEU A 30 27.43 -2.56 33.84
C LEU A 30 28.86 -2.51 33.27
N ASP A 31 29.57 -3.63 33.37
CA ASP A 31 30.90 -3.82 32.77
C ASP A 31 30.82 -4.09 31.26
N LEU A 32 31.97 -3.95 30.58
CA LEU A 32 32.07 -4.22 29.14
C LEU A 32 31.69 -5.69 28.85
N GLY A 33 30.63 -5.89 28.07
CA GLY A 33 30.13 -7.21 27.68
C GLY A 33 28.98 -7.72 28.55
N GLU A 34 28.60 -6.98 29.59
CA GLU A 34 27.40 -7.26 30.36
C GLU A 34 26.15 -6.67 29.67
N LEU A 35 25.03 -7.37 29.80
CA LEU A 35 23.75 -6.97 29.25
C LEU A 35 22.65 -7.31 30.26
N LEU A 36 21.89 -6.29 30.66
CA LEU A 36 20.71 -6.47 31.49
C LEU A 36 19.49 -6.71 30.60
N HIS A 37 18.88 -7.89 30.72
CA HIS A 37 17.63 -8.24 30.07
C HIS A 37 16.84 -9.24 30.93
N ASP A 38 15.57 -9.45 30.60
CA ASP A 38 14.74 -10.45 31.26
C ASP A 38 15.23 -11.88 30.97
N GLU A 39 15.08 -12.80 31.92
CA GLU A 39 15.52 -14.20 31.75
C GLU A 39 14.84 -14.91 30.57
N LEU A 40 13.62 -14.49 30.21
CA LEU A 40 12.87 -15.05 29.09
C LEU A 40 13.23 -14.40 27.75
N PHE A 41 13.95 -13.28 27.75
CA PHE A 41 14.32 -12.58 26.53
C PHE A 41 15.57 -13.20 25.90
N GLY A 42 15.42 -13.81 24.72
CA GLY A 42 16.51 -14.41 23.97
C GLY A 42 17.23 -13.40 23.08
N LEU A 43 18.57 -13.42 23.05
CA LEU A 43 19.35 -12.51 22.18
C LEU A 43 19.10 -12.71 20.68
N PHE A 44 18.58 -13.88 20.29
CA PHE A 44 18.15 -14.10 18.91
C PHE A 44 16.95 -13.21 18.53
N GLU A 45 16.06 -12.91 19.48
CA GLU A 45 14.94 -11.98 19.27
C GLU A 45 15.45 -10.54 19.09
N ALA A 46 16.56 -10.19 19.74
CA ALA A 46 17.19 -8.88 19.56
C ALA A 46 17.74 -8.69 18.12
N MET A 47 18.02 -9.77 17.38
CA MET A 47 18.53 -9.67 16.00
C MET A 47 17.51 -9.14 15.00
N SER A 48 16.21 -9.26 15.29
CA SER A 48 15.14 -8.71 14.45
C SER A 48 14.68 -7.31 14.89
N ALA A 49 15.28 -6.77 15.96
CA ALA A 49 14.92 -5.45 16.47
C ALA A 49 15.27 -4.35 15.46
N ILE A 50 14.38 -3.36 15.36
CA ILE A 50 14.59 -2.17 14.53
C ILE A 50 15.46 -1.18 15.30
N GLU A 51 16.53 -0.70 14.66
CA GLU A 51 17.39 0.35 15.19
C GLU A 51 16.86 1.72 14.77
N MET A 52 16.42 2.53 15.75
CA MET A 52 15.98 3.90 15.49
C MET A 52 17.16 4.78 15.05
N MET A 53 16.88 5.73 14.15
CA MET A 53 17.87 6.65 13.57
C MET A 53 18.92 5.98 12.66
N ASP A 54 18.84 4.68 12.40
CA ASP A 54 19.67 4.05 11.37
C ASP A 54 19.05 4.27 9.97
N PRO A 55 19.81 4.75 8.97
CA PRO A 55 19.33 5.02 7.62
C PRO A 55 18.68 3.86 6.86
N LYS A 56 18.99 2.60 7.23
CA LYS A 56 18.52 1.40 6.54
C LYS A 56 17.46 0.66 7.33
N MET A 57 17.55 0.68 8.66
CA MET A 57 16.63 -0.04 9.55
C MET A 57 15.43 0.83 9.95
N ASP A 58 15.59 2.15 10.04
CA ASP A 58 14.50 3.05 10.42
C ASP A 58 13.77 3.61 9.20
N ALA A 59 12.53 3.17 8.98
CA ALA A 59 11.67 3.68 7.91
C ALA A 59 11.31 5.19 8.06
N GLY A 60 11.43 5.75 9.28
CA GLY A 60 11.27 7.17 9.56
C GLY A 60 12.47 8.00 9.11
N MET A 61 13.64 7.38 8.98
CA MET A 61 14.81 7.99 8.36
C MET A 61 14.59 8.01 6.85
N MET A 62 14.20 9.16 6.31
CA MET A 62 13.99 9.42 4.87
C MET A 62 15.31 9.38 4.05
N CYS A 63 16.25 8.53 4.44
CA CYS A 63 17.56 8.39 3.83
C CYS A 63 17.40 7.85 2.40
N ASN A 64 17.94 8.57 1.43
CA ASN A 64 17.97 8.23 0.00
C ASN A 64 16.64 8.17 -0.77
N ARG A 65 15.50 8.56 -0.18
CA ARG A 65 14.20 8.65 -0.88
C ARG A 65 13.80 10.12 -1.05
N GLY A 66 14.26 10.76 -2.13
CA GLY A 66 13.98 12.16 -2.43
C GLY A 66 12.49 12.51 -2.61
N ALA A 67 11.60 11.52 -2.64
CA ALA A 67 10.16 11.71 -2.74
C ALA A 67 9.46 11.35 -1.43
N ARG A 68 8.65 12.28 -0.91
CA ARG A 68 7.74 12.04 0.21
C ARG A 68 6.72 10.98 -0.21
N VAL A 69 6.70 9.83 0.47
CA VAL A 69 5.67 8.81 0.24
C VAL A 69 4.32 9.40 0.65
N LEU A 70 3.40 9.48 -0.31
CA LEU A 70 2.05 9.98 -0.07
C LEU A 70 1.13 8.81 0.23
N THR A 71 0.36 8.92 1.31
CA THR A 71 -0.79 8.03 1.55
C THR A 71 -1.93 8.40 0.62
N PHE A 72 -2.88 7.48 0.40
CA PHE A 72 -4.05 7.71 -0.46
C PHE A 72 -4.74 9.07 -0.20
N ASP A 73 -5.10 9.36 1.06
CA ASP A 73 -5.79 10.62 1.41
C ASP A 73 -4.92 11.86 1.19
N LYS A 74 -3.59 11.75 1.38
CA LYS A 74 -2.64 12.84 1.14
C LYS A 74 -2.43 13.07 -0.35
N ALA A 75 -2.38 12.01 -1.15
CA ALA A 75 -2.22 12.09 -2.60
C ALA A 75 -3.42 12.73 -3.29
N ILE A 76 -4.64 12.45 -2.80
CA ILE A 76 -5.86 13.13 -3.25
C ILE A 76 -5.82 14.61 -2.90
N LYS A 77 -5.51 14.96 -1.63
CA LYS A 77 -5.43 16.36 -1.18
C LYS A 77 -4.36 17.16 -1.93
N ALA A 78 -3.26 16.51 -2.31
CA ALA A 78 -2.19 17.11 -3.10
C ALA A 78 -2.54 17.22 -4.60
N GLY A 79 -3.67 16.66 -5.05
CA GLY A 79 -4.07 16.64 -6.47
C GLY A 79 -3.20 15.75 -7.36
N VAL A 80 -2.38 14.87 -6.77
CA VAL A 80 -1.48 13.95 -7.49
C VAL A 80 -2.23 12.69 -7.94
N LEU A 81 -3.24 12.26 -7.16
CA LEU A 81 -4.06 11.09 -7.46
C LEU A 81 -5.44 11.54 -7.96
N LYS A 82 -5.80 11.17 -9.20
CA LYS A 82 -7.10 11.46 -9.80
C LYS A 82 -8.10 10.36 -9.44
N LEU A 83 -9.32 10.72 -9.03
CA LEU A 83 -10.39 9.76 -8.74
C LEU A 83 -11.43 9.64 -9.86
N ASN A 84 -11.49 10.66 -10.71
CA ASN A 84 -12.39 10.80 -11.86
C ASN A 84 -11.64 11.44 -13.04
N ASN A 85 -12.33 11.54 -14.18
CA ASN A 85 -11.81 12.18 -15.40
C ASN A 85 -10.45 11.61 -15.87
N LEU A 86 -10.27 10.30 -15.69
CA LEU A 86 -9.12 9.57 -16.21
C LEU A 86 -9.30 9.36 -17.72
N SER A 87 -8.25 9.63 -18.50
CA SER A 87 -8.28 9.28 -19.92
C SER A 87 -8.22 7.77 -20.11
N MET A 88 -8.65 7.27 -21.27
CA MET A 88 -8.53 5.85 -21.59
C MET A 88 -7.07 5.37 -21.58
N GLU A 89 -6.13 6.22 -21.97
CA GLU A 89 -4.69 5.94 -21.93
C GLU A 89 -4.18 5.82 -20.50
N GLU A 90 -4.63 6.72 -19.60
CA GLU A 90 -4.31 6.67 -18.18
C GLU A 90 -4.88 5.41 -17.53
N LEU A 91 -6.14 5.06 -17.83
CA LEU A 91 -6.78 3.84 -17.33
C LEU A 91 -6.00 2.59 -17.74
N VAL A 92 -5.67 2.45 -19.03
CA VAL A 92 -4.90 1.30 -19.52
C VAL A 92 -3.52 1.26 -18.88
N GLY A 93 -2.83 2.39 -18.79
CA GLY A 93 -1.50 2.46 -18.16
C GLY A 93 -1.53 2.05 -16.69
N ILE A 94 -2.53 2.50 -15.94
CA ILE A 94 -2.71 2.10 -14.53
C ILE A 94 -3.00 0.60 -14.42
N MET A 95 -3.92 0.07 -15.24
CA MET A 95 -4.28 -1.35 -15.22
C MET A 95 -3.10 -2.26 -15.58
N ASP A 96 -2.32 -1.87 -16.60
CA ASP A 96 -1.11 -2.58 -17.01
C ASP A 96 -0.04 -2.58 -15.90
N CYS A 97 0.19 -1.44 -15.25
CA CYS A 97 1.10 -1.33 -14.11
C CYS A 97 0.66 -2.22 -12.93
N ILE A 98 -0.64 -2.29 -12.65
CA ILE A 98 -1.19 -3.16 -11.61
C ILE A 98 -0.95 -4.64 -11.95
N PHE A 99 -1.12 -5.04 -13.22
CA PHE A 99 -0.81 -6.40 -13.65
C PHE A 99 0.68 -6.71 -13.56
N GLY A 100 1.56 -5.79 -13.97
CA GLY A 100 3.00 -5.93 -13.77
C GLY A 100 3.34 -6.18 -12.30
N CYS A 101 2.79 -5.36 -11.39
CA CYS A 101 2.96 -5.54 -9.96
C CYS A 101 2.42 -6.88 -9.45
N LEU A 102 1.29 -7.35 -9.98
CA LEU A 102 0.71 -8.64 -9.63
C LEU A 102 1.65 -9.79 -10.03
N VAL A 103 2.23 -9.74 -11.23
CA VAL A 103 3.17 -10.76 -11.71
C VAL A 103 4.44 -10.74 -10.85
N THR A 104 5.01 -9.57 -10.56
CA THR A 104 6.19 -9.47 -9.69
C THR A 104 5.92 -9.99 -8.28
N TRP A 105 4.72 -9.78 -7.74
CA TRP A 105 4.31 -10.40 -6.47
C TRP A 105 4.23 -11.94 -6.58
N LEU A 106 3.71 -12.45 -7.69
CA LEU A 106 3.67 -13.89 -7.98
C LEU A 106 5.07 -14.53 -8.13
N GLU A 107 6.09 -13.74 -8.49
CA GLU A 107 7.49 -14.16 -8.54
C GLU A 107 8.17 -14.23 -7.15
N GLY A 108 7.44 -13.90 -6.08
CA GLY A 108 7.92 -14.02 -4.69
C GLY A 108 8.31 -12.71 -4.02
N HIS A 109 8.21 -11.57 -4.71
CA HIS A 109 8.48 -10.27 -4.09
C HIS A 109 7.36 -9.86 -3.12
N SER A 110 7.68 -9.05 -2.12
CA SER A 110 6.69 -8.57 -1.15
C SER A 110 5.57 -7.73 -1.78
N ALA A 111 4.34 -7.87 -1.27
CA ALA A 111 3.21 -7.03 -1.68
C ALA A 111 3.47 -5.53 -1.40
N ALA A 112 4.20 -5.21 -0.32
CA ALA A 112 4.57 -3.85 0.06
C ALA A 112 5.42 -3.13 -1.01
N GLN A 113 6.24 -3.88 -1.75
CA GLN A 113 7.12 -3.36 -2.80
C GLN A 113 6.50 -3.45 -4.20
N THR A 114 5.36 -4.14 -4.35
CA THR A 114 4.72 -4.41 -5.63
C THR A 114 3.29 -3.85 -5.64
N LEU A 115 2.27 -4.69 -5.42
CA LEU A 115 0.85 -4.33 -5.48
C LEU A 115 0.50 -3.11 -4.63
N LEU A 116 0.98 -3.06 -3.39
CA LEU A 116 0.64 -2.00 -2.43
C LEU A 116 1.35 -0.67 -2.74
N THR A 117 2.21 -0.62 -3.75
CA THR A 117 2.71 0.66 -4.29
C THR A 117 1.61 1.42 -5.04
N CYS A 118 0.60 0.70 -5.56
CA CYS A 118 -0.56 1.31 -6.22
C CYS A 118 -1.58 1.81 -5.19
N LEU A 119 -1.68 3.13 -5.05
CA LEU A 119 -2.61 3.77 -4.10
C LEU A 119 -4.08 3.44 -4.39
N TYR A 120 -4.46 3.18 -5.63
CA TYR A 120 -5.85 2.82 -5.99
C TYR A 120 -6.32 1.53 -5.30
N LEU A 121 -5.41 0.60 -5.00
CA LEU A 121 -5.73 -0.65 -4.32
C LEU A 121 -5.96 -0.46 -2.81
N HIS A 122 -5.59 0.68 -2.22
CA HIS A 122 -5.75 0.91 -0.77
C HIS A 122 -7.19 1.22 -0.39
N LYS A 123 -7.91 1.97 -1.22
CA LYS A 123 -9.31 2.37 -0.99
C LYS A 123 -10.11 2.34 -2.31
N PRO A 124 -10.30 1.16 -2.92
CA PRO A 124 -10.90 1.05 -4.25
C PRO A 124 -12.34 1.58 -4.31
N LEU A 125 -13.10 1.51 -3.22
CA LEU A 125 -14.48 2.01 -3.16
C LEU A 125 -14.60 3.54 -3.21
N THR A 126 -13.52 4.26 -2.94
CA THR A 126 -13.49 5.73 -3.03
C THR A 126 -13.24 6.23 -4.47
N ILE A 127 -12.87 5.33 -5.39
CA ILE A 127 -12.65 5.66 -6.80
C ILE A 127 -14.00 5.95 -7.46
N GLU A 128 -14.11 7.09 -8.12
CA GLU A 128 -15.35 7.50 -8.81
C GLU A 128 -15.47 6.83 -10.17
N ASP A 129 -14.36 6.73 -10.92
CA ASP A 129 -14.30 6.03 -12.20
C ASP A 129 -14.73 4.57 -12.06
N ARG A 130 -15.79 4.19 -12.79
CA ARG A 130 -16.41 2.86 -12.65
C ARG A 130 -15.48 1.74 -13.11
N ALA A 131 -14.70 1.98 -14.17
CA ALA A 131 -13.85 0.97 -14.76
C ALA A 131 -12.65 0.67 -13.85
N LEU A 132 -11.96 1.71 -13.40
CA LEU A 132 -10.84 1.56 -12.47
C LEU A 132 -11.30 1.00 -11.12
N ARG A 133 -12.46 1.43 -10.61
CA ARG A 133 -13.04 0.86 -9.38
C ARG A 133 -13.30 -0.63 -9.53
N ALA A 134 -14.02 -1.03 -10.58
CA ALA A 134 -14.37 -2.45 -10.80
C ALA A 134 -13.11 -3.30 -10.96
N PHE A 135 -12.14 -2.82 -11.73
CA PHE A 135 -10.85 -3.47 -11.92
C PHE A 135 -10.08 -3.61 -10.60
N SER A 136 -9.92 -2.52 -9.83
CA SER A 136 -9.19 -2.53 -8.56
C SER A 136 -9.81 -3.48 -7.54
N VAL A 137 -11.14 -3.50 -7.43
CA VAL A 137 -11.85 -4.47 -6.57
C VAL A 137 -11.59 -5.91 -7.03
N LEU A 138 -11.69 -6.17 -8.34
CA LEU A 138 -11.43 -7.51 -8.89
C LEU A 138 -9.98 -7.96 -8.64
N THR A 139 -9.00 -7.08 -8.81
CA THR A 139 -7.59 -7.36 -8.49
C THR A 139 -7.43 -7.77 -7.03
N LEU A 140 -8.04 -7.07 -6.09
CA LEU A 140 -7.99 -7.45 -4.67
C LEU A 140 -8.65 -8.81 -4.40
N LYS A 141 -9.72 -9.15 -5.13
CA LYS A 141 -10.33 -10.49 -5.06
C LYS A 141 -9.41 -11.57 -5.61
N LEU A 142 -8.72 -11.28 -6.70
CA LEU A 142 -7.72 -12.18 -7.27
C LEU A 142 -6.56 -12.40 -6.29
N VAL A 143 -6.07 -11.34 -5.64
CA VAL A 143 -5.04 -11.42 -4.59
C VAL A 143 -5.52 -12.28 -3.41
N ALA A 144 -6.77 -12.11 -2.97
CA ALA A 144 -7.35 -12.94 -1.91
C ALA A 144 -7.41 -14.43 -2.30
N LEU A 145 -7.82 -14.72 -3.54
CA LEU A 145 -7.89 -16.07 -4.07
C LEU A 145 -6.49 -16.71 -4.15
N ILE A 146 -5.50 -15.98 -4.67
CA ILE A 146 -4.11 -16.44 -4.75
C ILE A 146 -3.59 -16.74 -3.35
N ASN A 147 -3.76 -15.83 -2.39
CA ASN A 147 -3.33 -16.06 -1.01
C ASN A 147 -4.00 -17.30 -0.39
N ASN A 148 -5.29 -17.54 -0.66
CA ASN A 148 -5.96 -18.74 -0.19
C ASN A 148 -5.33 -20.01 -0.78
N ILE A 149 -5.06 -20.03 -2.09
CA ILE A 149 -4.40 -21.16 -2.76
C ILE A 149 -3.00 -21.41 -2.18
N VAL A 150 -2.20 -20.36 -2.02
CA VAL A 150 -0.84 -20.42 -1.45
C VAL A 150 -0.88 -20.98 -0.03
N ASN A 151 -1.80 -20.50 0.81
CA ASN A 151 -1.97 -20.98 2.18
C ASN A 151 -2.39 -22.45 2.23
N ILE A 152 -3.27 -22.89 1.32
CA ILE A 152 -3.67 -24.30 1.21
C ILE A 152 -2.49 -25.18 0.74
N ALA A 153 -1.66 -24.66 -0.18
CA ALA A 153 -0.51 -25.36 -0.70
C ALA A 153 0.60 -25.57 0.37
N GLY A 154 0.60 -24.78 1.44
CA GLY A 154 1.53 -24.94 2.56
C GLY A 154 2.97 -24.61 2.18
N VAL A 155 3.16 -23.62 1.31
CA VAL A 155 4.49 -23.14 0.90
C VAL A 155 5.20 -22.41 2.04
N TYR A 156 6.53 -22.35 1.97
CA TYR A 156 7.32 -21.68 3.01
C TYR A 156 7.34 -20.15 2.81
N GLU A 157 6.96 -19.42 3.86
CA GLU A 157 6.94 -17.95 3.84
C GLU A 157 8.38 -17.40 3.71
N GLU A 158 8.55 -16.37 2.87
CA GLU A 158 9.84 -15.73 2.55
C GLU A 158 10.85 -16.57 1.75
N GLU A 159 10.63 -17.88 1.60
CA GLU A 159 11.39 -18.75 0.70
C GLU A 159 10.69 -18.92 -0.66
N ASP A 160 9.44 -19.37 -0.64
CA ASP A 160 8.66 -19.66 -1.84
C ASP A 160 7.75 -18.49 -2.24
N PHE A 161 7.14 -17.84 -1.24
CA PHE A 161 6.16 -16.79 -1.46
C PHE A 161 6.01 -15.87 -0.24
N GLN A 162 5.61 -14.62 -0.49
CA GLN A 162 5.34 -13.64 0.56
C GLN A 162 3.85 -13.19 0.55
N PRO A 163 2.98 -13.83 1.34
CA PRO A 163 1.53 -13.60 1.32
C PRO A 163 1.10 -12.33 2.10
N GLY A 164 2.00 -11.78 2.93
CA GLY A 164 1.72 -10.66 3.82
C GLY A 164 1.21 -9.40 3.09
N LEU A 165 0.07 -8.87 3.55
CA LEU A 165 -0.54 -7.63 3.03
C LEU A 165 -0.43 -6.43 4.00
N TYR A 166 0.34 -6.55 5.08
CA TYR A 166 0.72 -5.44 5.97
C TYR A 166 -0.47 -4.59 6.49
N GLY A 167 -1.58 -5.25 6.81
CA GLY A 167 -2.80 -4.58 7.32
C GLY A 167 -3.72 -3.99 6.24
N TYR A 168 -3.36 -4.07 4.95
CA TYR A 168 -4.26 -3.73 3.86
C TYR A 168 -5.26 -4.86 3.59
N GLY A 169 -6.53 -4.49 3.45
CA GLY A 169 -7.62 -5.43 3.21
C GLY A 169 -7.80 -5.78 1.73
N VAL A 170 -8.46 -6.91 1.48
CA VAL A 170 -8.83 -7.40 0.14
C VAL A 170 -10.28 -7.06 -0.25
N CYS A 171 -10.76 -5.90 0.22
CA CYS A 171 -12.12 -5.40 -0.04
C CYS A 171 -13.20 -6.45 0.34
N ALA A 172 -13.14 -7.01 1.55
CA ALA A 172 -14.02 -8.08 2.01
C ALA A 172 -15.51 -7.72 1.94
N GLU A 173 -15.83 -6.44 2.03
CA GLU A 173 -17.17 -5.85 1.95
C GLU A 173 -17.87 -6.06 0.60
N VAL A 174 -17.12 -6.32 -0.49
CA VAL A 174 -17.70 -6.64 -1.80
C VAL A 174 -17.66 -8.16 -2.02
N PRO A 175 -18.81 -8.84 -2.23
CA PRO A 175 -18.81 -10.25 -2.61
C PRO A 175 -18.20 -10.49 -3.99
N GLU A 176 -17.56 -11.65 -4.20
CA GLU A 176 -16.93 -12.01 -5.48
C GLU A 176 -17.90 -11.95 -6.67
N ALA A 177 -19.12 -12.47 -6.48
CA ALA A 177 -20.17 -12.42 -7.52
C ALA A 177 -20.50 -10.98 -7.93
N ARG A 178 -20.49 -10.04 -6.98
CA ARG A 178 -20.73 -8.62 -7.24
C ARG A 178 -19.55 -7.96 -7.94
N ALA A 179 -18.32 -8.30 -7.54
CA ALA A 179 -17.11 -7.81 -8.21
C ALA A 179 -17.07 -8.28 -9.67
N ALA A 180 -17.35 -9.56 -9.94
CA ALA A 180 -17.41 -10.12 -11.28
C ALA A 180 -18.53 -9.49 -12.13
N ALA A 181 -19.72 -9.29 -11.56
CA ALA A 181 -20.82 -8.60 -12.24
C ALA A 181 -20.45 -7.15 -12.60
N ALA A 182 -19.83 -6.41 -11.69
CA ALA A 182 -19.42 -5.03 -11.93
C ALA A 182 -18.43 -4.90 -13.10
N VAL A 183 -17.48 -5.83 -13.23
CA VAL A 183 -16.54 -5.84 -14.35
C VAL A 183 -17.24 -6.16 -15.68
N ARG A 184 -18.18 -7.11 -15.69
CA ARG A 184 -19.00 -7.40 -16.88
C ARG A 184 -19.83 -6.20 -17.33
N GLU A 185 -20.46 -5.51 -16.38
CA GLU A 185 -21.24 -4.30 -16.68
C GLU A 185 -20.37 -3.21 -17.33
N VAL A 186 -19.18 -2.96 -16.76
CA VAL A 186 -18.21 -2.00 -17.31
C VAL A 186 -17.75 -2.44 -18.70
N GLU A 187 -17.44 -3.72 -18.89
CA GLU A 187 -17.00 -4.25 -20.18
C GLU A 187 -18.06 -4.01 -21.26
N GLU A 188 -19.33 -4.34 -20.98
CA GLU A 188 -20.44 -4.11 -21.91
C GLU A 188 -20.62 -2.63 -22.25
N GLU A 189 -20.49 -1.75 -21.25
CA GLU A 189 -20.56 -0.30 -21.43
C GLU A 189 -19.46 0.19 -22.38
N LEU A 190 -18.20 -0.19 -22.12
CA LEU A 190 -17.07 0.16 -22.97
C LEU A 190 -17.20 -0.42 -24.39
N GLN A 191 -17.71 -1.65 -24.54
CA GLN A 191 -17.95 -2.24 -25.85
C GLN A 191 -19.01 -1.46 -26.65
N ARG A 192 -20.05 -0.92 -26.00
CA ARG A 192 -21.05 -0.05 -26.67
C ARG A 192 -20.40 1.25 -27.13
N VAL A 193 -19.55 1.86 -26.30
CA VAL A 193 -18.79 3.07 -26.66
C VAL A 193 -17.93 2.80 -27.89
N VAL A 194 -17.15 1.72 -27.89
CA VAL A 194 -16.29 1.33 -29.04
C VAL A 194 -17.10 1.11 -30.32
N LYS A 195 -18.28 0.48 -30.21
CA LYS A 195 -19.18 0.29 -31.36
C LYS A 195 -19.73 1.61 -31.88
N SER A 196 -20.04 2.56 -31.00
CA SER A 196 -20.53 3.89 -31.37
C SER A 196 -19.44 4.84 -31.88
N SER A 197 -18.20 4.64 -31.45
CA SER A 197 -17.04 5.47 -31.82
C SER A 197 -16.28 4.96 -33.03
N ARG A 198 -16.63 3.77 -33.58
CA ARG A 198 -16.13 3.32 -34.88
C ARG A 198 -16.63 4.28 -35.96
N SER A 199 -15.77 5.20 -36.39
CA SER A 199 -15.93 5.85 -37.68
C SER A 199 -15.96 4.77 -38.78
N ARG A 200 -16.58 5.11 -39.92
CA ARG A 200 -16.64 4.23 -41.10
C ARG A 200 -15.23 3.70 -41.41
N GLN A 201 -15.11 2.42 -41.76
CA GLN A 201 -13.83 1.82 -42.16
C GLN A 201 -13.08 2.75 -43.13
N GLY A 202 -11.96 3.33 -42.70
CA GLY A 202 -11.10 4.19 -43.53
C GLY A 202 -10.77 5.58 -42.97
N GLU A 203 -11.40 6.06 -41.90
CA GLU A 203 -11.06 7.37 -41.30
C GLU A 203 -9.95 7.24 -40.24
N ALA A 204 -8.97 8.15 -40.28
CA ALA A 204 -7.89 8.20 -39.29
C ALA A 204 -8.45 8.55 -37.90
N TRP A 205 -7.91 7.91 -36.86
CA TRP A 205 -8.28 8.15 -35.47
C TRP A 205 -7.88 9.57 -35.05
N GLU A 206 -8.86 10.42 -34.72
CA GLU A 206 -8.62 11.77 -34.21
C GLU A 206 -8.73 11.81 -32.67
N PRO A 207 -7.70 12.28 -31.94
CA PRO A 207 -7.68 12.35 -30.47
C PRO A 207 -8.76 13.26 -29.84
N LEU A 208 -9.39 14.15 -30.63
CA LEU A 208 -10.24 15.23 -30.12
C LEU A 208 -11.68 14.83 -29.79
N MET A 209 -12.14 13.63 -30.16
CA MET A 209 -13.51 13.18 -29.90
C MET A 209 -13.82 12.89 -28.42
N GLN A 210 -12.81 12.83 -27.54
CA GLN A 210 -13.02 12.58 -26.11
C GLN A 210 -13.65 13.76 -25.33
N LYS A 211 -13.66 14.98 -25.86
CA LYS A 211 -14.09 16.18 -25.10
C LYS A 211 -15.61 16.42 -25.04
N GLN A 212 -16.45 15.62 -25.68
CA GLN A 212 -17.89 15.92 -25.81
C GLN A 212 -18.86 14.90 -25.20
N ALA A 213 -18.39 13.89 -24.48
CA ALA A 213 -19.29 12.87 -23.93
C ALA A 213 -18.92 12.42 -22.52
N TRP A 214 -18.52 13.34 -21.64
CA TRP A 214 -18.45 13.13 -20.19
C TRP A 214 -18.75 14.44 -19.46
#